data_AF-A0A3N0ZNU9-F1
#
_entry.id   AF-A0A3N0ZNU9-F1
#
_cell.length_a   1.000
_cell.length_b   1.000
_cell.length_c   1.000
_cell.angle_alpha   90.00
_cell.angle_beta   90.00
_cell.angle_gamma   90.00
#
_symmetry.space_group_name_H-M   'P 1'
#
loop_
_entity.id
_entity.type
_entity.pdbx_description
1 polymer ?
#
loop_
_entity_poly.entity_id
_entity_poly.type
_entity_poly.pdbx_seq_one_letter_code
_entity_poly.pdbx_strand_id
1 'polypeptide(L)'
;NVITIDDDIKTFGKFIPEGKKNKQFTISINYFLQILKNGFEKFPKCVKLFGVSPTTNPLFFNAKNLISNNVFINGAVQCIRVTEGIRYDEALPVKCDYGFSAEIIKSGYQIARFNYLFADNDFDKMAGGRKYYSKGDTDRMLSFEYLLRKYPEYFKPNPKRQFELIMKVNK
;
A
#
# COMPACT_ATOMS: atom_id res chain seq x y z
N ASN A 1 17.18 -2.27 6.06
CA ASN A 1 16.14 -2.37 5.01
C ASN A 1 15.44 -3.70 5.16
N VAL A 2 14.12 -3.73 5.10
CA VAL A 2 13.31 -4.94 5.23
C VAL A 2 12.28 -4.96 4.09
N ILE A 3 12.06 -6.12 3.48
CA ILE A 3 10.95 -6.33 2.55
C ILE A 3 9.98 -7.28 3.25
N THR A 4 8.75 -6.84 3.44
CA THR A 4 7.65 -7.66 3.94
C THR A 4 6.74 -8.01 2.77
N ILE A 5 6.37 -9.28 2.71
CA ILE A 5 5.51 -9.84 1.67
C ILE A 5 4.52 -10.76 2.38
N ASP A 6 3.25 -10.57 2.06
CA ASP A 6 2.16 -11.43 2.50
C ASP A 6 2.29 -12.83 1.89
N ASP A 7 2.08 -13.86 2.69
CA ASP A 7 2.24 -15.25 2.27
C ASP A 7 1.11 -15.73 1.34
N ASP A 8 -0.01 -15.01 1.32
CA ASP A 8 -1.18 -15.29 0.49
C ASP A 8 -1.08 -14.77 -0.96
N ILE A 9 0.08 -14.23 -1.36
CA ILE A 9 0.30 -13.72 -2.72
C ILE A 9 0.43 -14.86 -3.73
N LYS A 10 -0.43 -14.84 -4.75
CA LYS A 10 -0.45 -15.86 -5.81
C LYS A 10 0.49 -15.54 -6.95
N THR A 11 0.52 -14.27 -7.35
CA THR A 11 1.22 -13.85 -8.56
C THR A 11 1.88 -12.48 -8.36
N PHE A 12 3.10 -12.34 -8.87
CA PHE A 12 3.77 -11.05 -9.00
C PHE A 12 3.76 -10.62 -10.45
N GLY A 13 3.61 -9.33 -10.71
CA GLY A 13 3.59 -8.84 -12.09
C GLY A 13 3.88 -7.37 -12.24
N LYS A 14 3.89 -6.95 -13.51
CA LYS A 14 4.03 -5.57 -13.91
C LYS A 14 3.03 -5.18 -14.98
N PHE A 15 2.66 -3.91 -15.00
CA PHE A 15 1.93 -3.30 -16.09
C PHE A 15 2.89 -2.80 -17.16
N ILE A 16 2.56 -3.06 -18.42
CA ILE A 16 3.28 -2.54 -19.59
C ILE A 16 2.27 -1.87 -20.52
N PRO A 17 2.52 -0.64 -20.99
CA PRO A 17 1.70 -0.02 -22.02
C PRO A 17 1.94 -0.73 -23.36
N GLU A 18 0.87 -1.19 -24.01
CA GLU A 18 0.91 -1.80 -25.33
C GLU A 18 -0.14 -1.12 -26.22
N GLY A 19 0.34 -0.20 -27.08
CA GLY A 19 -0.53 0.67 -27.87
C GLY A 19 -1.39 1.57 -26.98
N LYS A 20 -2.72 1.48 -27.15
CA LYS A 20 -3.71 2.26 -26.36
C LYS A 20 -4.16 1.56 -25.08
N LYS A 21 -3.64 0.36 -24.77
CA LYS A 21 -4.07 -0.46 -23.63
C LYS A 21 -2.90 -0.70 -22.67
N ASN A 22 -3.22 -0.90 -21.40
CA ASN A 22 -2.27 -1.41 -20.43
C ASN A 22 -2.47 -2.93 -20.31
N LYS A 23 -1.39 -3.71 -20.39
CA LYS A 23 -1.42 -5.16 -20.18
C LYS A 23 -0.67 -5.55 -18.90
N GLN A 24 -1.09 -6.66 -18.29
CA GLN A 24 -0.38 -7.28 -17.19
C GLN A 24 0.58 -8.33 -17.71
N PHE A 25 1.74 -8.43 -17.08
CA PHE A 25 2.69 -9.49 -17.31
C PHE A 25 3.12 -10.07 -15.96
N THR A 26 2.94 -11.37 -15.82
CA THR A 26 3.49 -12.13 -14.69
C THR A 26 5.00 -12.13 -14.75
N ILE A 27 5.66 -11.96 -13.61
CA ILE A 27 7.11 -12.02 -13.48
C ILE A 27 7.47 -12.95 -12.31
N SER A 28 8.69 -13.50 -12.34
CA SER A 28 9.15 -14.34 -11.24
C SER A 28 9.34 -13.54 -9.95
N ILE A 29 9.15 -14.19 -8.80
CA ILE A 29 9.39 -13.58 -7.49
C ILE A 29 10.82 -13.04 -7.37
N ASN A 30 11.83 -13.75 -7.89
CA ASN A 30 13.22 -13.31 -7.84
C ASN A 30 13.42 -11.99 -8.60
N TYR A 31 12.82 -11.86 -9.78
CA TYR A 31 12.89 -10.63 -10.56
C TYR A 31 12.12 -9.49 -9.88
N PHE A 32 10.95 -9.78 -9.30
CA PHE A 32 10.18 -8.83 -8.51
C PHE A 32 10.98 -8.31 -7.31
N LEU A 33 11.57 -9.20 -6.51
CA LEU A 33 12.41 -8.88 -5.37
C LEU A 33 13.64 -8.06 -5.76
N GLN A 34 14.25 -8.34 -6.91
CA GLN A 34 15.38 -7.56 -7.41
C GLN A 34 14.97 -6.11 -7.68
N ILE A 35 13.79 -5.88 -8.28
CA ILE A 35 13.27 -4.52 -8.50
C ILE A 35 13.05 -3.80 -7.17
N LEU A 36 12.45 -4.48 -6.17
CA LEU A 36 12.22 -3.90 -4.85
C LEU A 36 13.54 -3.56 -4.13
N LYS A 37 14.53 -4.45 -4.19
CA LYS A 37 15.88 -4.21 -3.66
C LYS A 37 16.52 -2.97 -4.29
N ASN A 38 16.46 -2.87 -5.62
CA ASN A 38 16.94 -1.70 -6.35
C ASN A 38 16.18 -0.42 -5.96
N GLY A 39 14.93 -0.53 -5.50
CA GLY A 39 14.17 0.58 -4.94
C GLY A 39 14.86 1.24 -3.74
N PHE A 40 15.53 0.46 -2.87
CA PHE A 40 16.30 1.02 -1.74
C PHE A 40 17.55 1.80 -2.17
N GLU A 41 18.02 1.63 -3.40
CA GLU A 41 19.14 2.41 -3.93
C GLU A 41 18.63 3.63 -4.68
N LYS A 42 17.56 3.48 -5.45
CA LYS A 42 17.00 4.52 -6.31
C LYS A 42 16.20 5.58 -5.56
N PHE A 43 15.44 5.20 -4.54
CA PHE A 43 14.67 6.17 -3.79
C PHE A 43 15.56 7.00 -2.86
N PRO A 44 15.31 8.31 -2.71
CA PRO A 44 16.08 9.14 -1.81
C PRO A 44 15.96 8.65 -0.36
N LYS A 45 16.95 8.99 0.49
CA LYS A 45 17.00 8.53 1.89
C LYS A 45 15.81 9.01 2.74
N CYS A 46 15.13 10.07 2.31
CA CYS A 46 13.90 10.56 2.95
C CYS A 46 12.70 9.63 2.71
N VAL A 47 12.73 8.77 1.68
CA VAL A 47 11.70 7.74 1.48
C VAL A 47 11.97 6.58 2.42
N LYS A 48 11.08 6.38 3.40
CA LYS A 48 11.21 5.34 4.42
C LYS A 48 10.33 4.12 4.20
N LEU A 49 9.27 4.28 3.41
CA LEU A 49 8.36 3.19 3.04
C LEU A 49 8.04 3.28 1.56
N PHE A 50 8.15 2.15 0.87
CA PHE A 50 7.61 2.02 -0.47
C PHE A 50 7.00 0.66 -0.73
N GLY A 51 6.21 0.54 -1.79
CA GLY A 51 5.60 -0.72 -2.17
C GLY A 51 5.08 -0.69 -3.60
N VAL A 52 4.03 -1.45 -3.86
CA VAL A 52 3.50 -1.68 -5.21
C VAL A 52 2.04 -1.24 -5.33
N SER A 53 1.48 -1.30 -6.54
CA SER A 53 0.07 -0.98 -6.77
C SER A 53 -0.85 -1.79 -5.85
N PRO A 54 -1.86 -1.16 -5.23
CA PRO A 54 -2.85 -1.87 -4.39
C PRO A 54 -3.87 -2.65 -5.23
N THR A 55 -3.76 -2.61 -6.55
CA THR A 55 -4.66 -3.30 -7.47
C THR A 55 -3.90 -3.90 -8.64
N THR A 56 -4.35 -5.06 -9.06
CA THR A 56 -3.92 -5.72 -10.28
C THR A 56 -4.68 -5.20 -11.50
N ASN A 57 -5.75 -4.40 -11.37
CA ASN A 57 -6.55 -3.97 -12.51
C ASN A 57 -5.81 -2.92 -13.39
N PRO A 58 -5.52 -3.20 -14.68
CA PRO A 58 -4.73 -2.32 -15.55
C PRO A 58 -5.40 -0.99 -15.89
N LEU A 59 -6.72 -0.87 -15.69
CA LEU A 59 -7.45 0.38 -15.91
C LEU A 59 -7.04 1.47 -14.92
N PHE A 60 -6.50 1.10 -13.76
CA PHE A 60 -5.99 2.05 -12.77
C PHE A 60 -4.50 2.37 -12.95
N PHE A 61 -3.80 1.70 -13.88
CA PHE A 61 -2.42 2.03 -14.19
C PHE A 61 -2.33 3.22 -15.14
N ASN A 62 -1.51 4.20 -14.79
CA ASN A 62 -1.19 5.33 -15.66
C ASN A 62 0.28 5.25 -16.07
N ALA A 63 0.55 4.95 -17.34
CA ALA A 63 1.90 4.84 -17.88
C ALA A 63 2.72 6.15 -17.78
N LYS A 64 2.07 7.31 -17.64
CA LYS A 64 2.74 8.61 -17.41
C LYS A 64 3.17 8.82 -15.96
N ASN A 65 2.69 7.97 -15.03
CA ASN A 65 2.96 8.10 -13.61
C ASN A 65 3.39 6.74 -13.02
N LEU A 66 4.62 6.33 -13.31
CA LEU A 66 5.16 5.04 -12.88
C LEU A 66 5.40 4.96 -11.37
N ILE A 67 5.59 6.11 -10.70
CA ILE A 67 5.85 6.20 -9.27
C ILE A 67 4.99 7.31 -8.67
N SER A 68 4.19 6.97 -7.66
CA SER A 68 3.48 7.96 -6.84
C SER A 68 4.21 8.20 -5.53
N ASN A 69 4.24 9.45 -5.07
CA ASN A 69 4.73 9.81 -3.74
C ASN A 69 3.58 10.16 -2.80
N ASN A 70 3.79 9.99 -1.50
CA ASN A 70 2.84 10.35 -0.44
C ASN A 70 1.45 9.72 -0.63
N VAL A 71 1.44 8.46 -1.07
CA VAL A 71 0.26 7.60 -1.17
C VAL A 71 0.40 6.41 -0.23
N PHE A 72 -0.69 5.98 0.40
CA PHE A 72 -0.66 4.81 1.27
C PHE A 72 -0.11 3.58 0.54
N ILE A 73 0.62 2.74 1.28
CA ILE A 73 1.18 1.48 0.79
C ILE A 73 0.43 0.35 1.47
N ASN A 74 -0.21 -0.53 0.68
CA ASN A 74 -0.96 -1.65 1.22
C ASN A 74 -0.03 -2.65 1.93
N GLY A 75 -0.57 -3.35 2.92
CA GLY A 75 0.18 -4.33 3.72
C GLY A 75 0.78 -5.50 2.93
N ALA A 76 0.26 -5.82 1.74
CA ALA A 76 0.66 -7.02 1.00
C ALA A 76 2.14 -7.03 0.58
N VAL A 77 2.69 -5.88 0.20
CA VAL A 77 4.11 -5.75 -0.16
C VAL A 77 4.63 -4.40 0.33
N GLN A 78 5.50 -4.43 1.33
CA GLN A 78 6.10 -3.21 1.89
C GLN A 78 7.62 -3.33 1.93
N CYS A 79 8.29 -2.25 1.58
CA CYS A 79 9.73 -2.10 1.62
C CYS A 79 10.07 -0.97 2.57
N ILE A 80 10.69 -1.31 3.70
CA ILE A 80 10.84 -0.43 4.85
C ILE A 80 12.32 -0.14 5.08
N ARG A 81 12.69 1.14 5.08
CA ARG A 81 13.95 1.60 5.69
C ARG A 81 13.69 1.80 7.18
N VAL A 82 14.13 0.82 7.97
CA VAL A 82 14.00 0.84 9.44
C VAL A 82 14.47 2.20 9.96
N THR A 83 13.60 2.83 10.74
CA THR A 83 13.82 4.14 11.33
C THR A 83 13.41 4.06 12.79
N GLU A 84 14.27 4.55 13.68
CA GLU A 84 14.02 4.54 15.11
C GLU A 84 12.75 5.35 15.43
N GLY A 85 11.98 4.88 16.41
CA GLY A 85 10.74 5.55 16.85
C GLY A 85 9.49 5.30 16.00
N ILE A 86 9.61 4.76 14.79
CA ILE A 86 8.45 4.48 13.92
C ILE A 86 8.05 3.01 14.01
N ARG A 87 6.82 2.75 14.44
CA ARG A 87 6.28 1.39 14.65
C ARG A 87 4.83 1.29 14.16
N TYR A 88 4.36 0.06 13.93
CA TYR A 88 2.93 -0.18 13.73
C TYR A 88 2.18 0.14 15.02
N ASP A 89 0.97 0.65 14.86
CA ASP A 89 0.09 1.01 15.97
C ASP A 89 -0.76 -0.20 16.37
N GLU A 90 -0.45 -0.80 17.52
CA GLU A 90 -1.14 -1.98 18.04
C GLU A 90 -2.59 -1.69 18.46
N ALA A 91 -2.98 -0.42 18.57
CA ALA A 91 -4.37 -0.05 18.83
C ALA A 91 -5.29 -0.20 17.60
N LEU A 92 -4.73 -0.45 16.40
CA LEU A 92 -5.48 -0.62 15.16
C LEU A 92 -5.71 -2.11 14.88
N PRO A 93 -6.93 -2.65 15.06
CA PRO A 93 -7.22 -4.04 14.73
C PRO A 93 -7.13 -4.32 13.23
N VAL A 94 -7.46 -3.31 12.41
CA VAL A 94 -7.30 -3.34 10.94
C VAL A 94 -6.75 -2.00 10.45
N LYS A 95 -6.34 -1.93 9.18
CA LYS A 95 -5.78 -0.71 8.56
C LYS A 95 -4.48 -0.22 9.23
N CYS A 96 -3.72 -1.14 9.83
CA CYS A 96 -2.42 -0.83 10.41
C CYS A 96 -1.44 -0.25 9.36
N ASP A 97 -1.59 -0.62 8.10
CA ASP A 97 -0.86 -0.07 6.94
C ASP A 97 -1.17 1.41 6.68
N TYR A 98 -2.41 1.85 6.91
CA TYR A 98 -2.78 3.27 6.89
C TYR A 98 -2.10 4.03 8.04
N GLY A 99 -2.21 3.49 9.26
CA GLY A 99 -1.60 4.10 10.44
C GLY A 99 -0.09 4.26 10.30
N PHE A 100 0.59 3.20 9.85
CA PHE A 100 2.03 3.21 9.62
C PHE A 100 2.45 4.19 8.53
N SER A 101 1.70 4.26 7.41
CA SER A 101 1.95 5.24 6.35
C SER A 101 1.83 6.69 6.84
N ALA A 102 0.81 6.97 7.68
CA ALA A 102 0.61 8.30 8.25
C ALA A 102 1.72 8.67 9.26
N GLU A 103 2.16 7.74 10.10
CA GLU A 103 3.21 7.99 11.08
C GLU A 103 4.55 8.32 10.41
N ILE A 104 4.86 7.67 9.28
CA ILE A 104 6.05 7.99 8.48
C ILE A 104 5.99 9.42 7.95
N ILE A 105 4.87 9.83 7.37
CA ILE A 105 4.72 11.18 6.82
C ILE A 105 4.74 12.23 7.94
N LYS A 106 4.04 11.97 9.05
CA LYS A 106 4.03 12.83 10.23
C LYS A 106 5.43 13.04 10.80
N SER A 107 6.29 12.04 10.70
CA SER A 107 7.70 12.11 11.11
C SER A 107 8.61 12.86 10.12
N GLY A 108 8.05 13.49 9.08
CA GLY A 108 8.79 14.27 8.08
C GLY A 108 9.43 13.44 6.96
N TYR A 109 9.10 12.15 6.88
CA TYR A 109 9.59 11.26 5.84
C TYR A 109 8.61 11.14 4.68
N GLN A 110 9.09 10.56 3.58
CA GLN A 110 8.29 10.32 2.38
C GLN A 110 7.95 8.85 2.23
N ILE A 111 6.87 8.61 1.48
CA ILE A 111 6.49 7.27 1.02
C ILE A 111 6.38 7.27 -0.50
N ALA A 112 6.73 6.16 -1.14
CA ALA A 112 6.70 6.02 -2.59
C ALA A 112 6.04 4.72 -3.02
N ARG A 113 5.45 4.67 -4.22
CA ARG A 113 4.80 3.46 -4.72
C ARG A 113 5.14 3.22 -6.17
N PHE A 114 5.65 2.03 -6.48
CA PHE A 114 5.75 1.57 -7.86
C PHE A 114 4.36 1.25 -8.40
N ASN A 115 3.79 2.17 -9.18
CA ASN A 115 2.46 2.00 -9.76
C ASN A 115 2.43 0.95 -10.88
N TYR A 116 3.59 0.66 -11.48
CA TYR A 116 3.71 -0.34 -12.54
C TYR A 116 3.91 -1.76 -12.01
N LEU A 117 4.17 -1.97 -10.72
CA LEU A 117 4.28 -3.30 -10.12
C LEU A 117 2.97 -3.65 -9.42
N PHE A 118 2.63 -4.93 -9.38
CA PHE A 118 1.52 -5.43 -8.59
C PHE A 118 1.86 -6.80 -7.98
N ALA A 119 1.16 -7.11 -6.91
CA ALA A 119 1.07 -8.44 -6.34
C ALA A 119 -0.42 -8.80 -6.25
N ASP A 120 -0.79 -9.95 -6.79
CA ASP A 120 -2.15 -10.45 -6.76
C ASP A 120 -2.34 -11.30 -5.52
N ASN A 121 -3.27 -10.89 -4.65
CA ASN A 121 -3.69 -11.66 -3.50
C ASN A 121 -5.18 -11.98 -3.62
N ASP A 122 -5.56 -13.19 -3.23
CA ASP A 122 -6.98 -13.60 -3.20
C ASP A 122 -7.61 -13.35 -1.82
N PHE A 123 -7.00 -12.47 -1.02
CA PHE A 123 -7.40 -12.15 0.36
C PHE A 123 -8.88 -11.73 0.50
N ASP A 124 -9.50 -11.22 -0.57
CA ASP A 124 -10.94 -10.89 -0.58
C ASP A 124 -11.87 -12.11 -0.70
N LYS A 125 -11.35 -13.29 -1.09
CA LYS A 125 -12.14 -14.51 -1.38
C LYS A 125 -11.93 -15.64 -0.37
N MET A 126 -10.95 -15.52 0.53
CA MET A 126 -10.57 -16.60 1.46
C MET A 126 -11.29 -16.49 2.81
N ALA A 127 -11.49 -17.63 3.47
CA ALA A 127 -11.96 -17.68 4.86
C ALA A 127 -10.87 -17.07 5.77
N GLY A 128 -11.25 -16.20 6.70
CA GLY A 128 -10.29 -15.38 7.46
C GLY A 128 -9.71 -14.18 6.69
N GLY A 129 -10.07 -13.99 5.41
CA GLY A 129 -9.68 -12.83 4.61
C GLY A 129 -10.56 -11.59 4.83
N ARG A 130 -10.36 -10.53 4.04
CA ARG A 130 -11.06 -9.23 4.21
C ARG A 130 -12.59 -9.34 4.28
N LYS A 131 -13.17 -10.28 3.52
CA LYS A 131 -14.62 -10.53 3.45
C LYS A 131 -15.16 -11.31 4.66
N TYR A 132 -14.29 -12.00 5.40
CA TYR A 132 -14.66 -12.63 6.66
C TYR A 132 -14.87 -11.56 7.75
N TYR A 133 -13.98 -10.57 7.81
CA TYR A 133 -14.10 -9.41 8.71
C TYR A 133 -15.21 -8.42 8.31
N SER A 134 -15.71 -8.48 7.06
CA SER A 134 -16.84 -7.62 6.65
C SER A 134 -18.20 -8.06 7.19
N LYS A 135 -18.29 -9.18 7.93
CA LYS A 135 -19.52 -9.56 8.64
C LYS A 135 -19.68 -8.87 10.00
N GLY A 136 -18.63 -8.20 10.49
CA GLY A 136 -18.68 -7.32 11.65
C GLY A 136 -17.91 -6.04 11.34
N ASP A 137 -18.57 -5.05 10.75
CA ASP A 137 -17.96 -3.76 10.37
C ASP A 137 -17.40 -2.96 11.58
N THR A 138 -17.55 -3.46 12.81
CA THR A 138 -17.05 -2.86 14.05
C THR A 138 -15.55 -2.58 13.99
N ASP A 139 -14.69 -3.53 13.66
CA ASP A 139 -13.23 -3.29 13.64
C ASP A 139 -12.83 -2.27 12.57
N ARG A 140 -13.52 -2.30 11.42
CA ARG A 140 -13.32 -1.35 10.32
C ARG A 140 -13.77 0.05 10.73
N MET A 141 -14.92 0.16 11.39
CA MET A 141 -15.45 1.42 11.94
C MET A 141 -14.53 1.97 13.03
N LEU A 142 -14.13 1.16 14.01
CA LEU A 142 -13.22 1.55 15.09
C LEU A 142 -11.88 2.04 14.54
N SER A 143 -11.29 1.31 13.59
CA SER A 143 -10.04 1.72 12.94
C SER A 143 -10.21 2.99 12.10
N PHE A 144 -11.35 3.13 11.41
CA PHE A 144 -11.70 4.32 10.64
C PHE A 144 -11.81 5.57 11.53
N GLU A 145 -12.57 5.49 12.62
CA GLU A 145 -12.76 6.57 13.58
C GLU A 145 -11.45 6.93 14.29
N TYR A 146 -10.69 5.92 14.71
CA TYR A 146 -9.38 6.10 15.32
C TYR A 146 -8.43 6.88 14.40
N LEU A 147 -8.31 6.45 13.13
CA LEU A 147 -7.42 7.09 12.15
C LEU A 147 -7.85 8.52 11.84
N LEU A 148 -9.16 8.80 11.71
CA LEU A 148 -9.64 10.17 11.50
C LEU A 148 -9.37 11.08 12.70
N ARG A 149 -9.47 10.55 13.92
CA ARG A 149 -9.19 11.32 15.14
C ARG A 149 -7.69 11.56 15.35
N LYS A 150 -6.85 10.53 15.12
CA LYS A 150 -5.40 10.59 15.35
C LYS A 150 -4.63 11.30 14.22
N TYR A 151 -5.09 11.13 12.98
CA TYR A 151 -4.43 11.66 11.79
C TYR A 151 -5.40 12.48 10.90
N PRO A 152 -6.11 13.49 11.46
CA PRO A 152 -7.14 14.25 10.73
C PRO A 152 -6.57 15.00 9.53
N GLU A 153 -5.29 15.38 9.55
CA GLU A 153 -4.61 16.09 8.47
C GLU A 153 -4.24 15.18 7.30
N TYR A 154 -4.14 13.87 7.52
CA TYR A 154 -3.67 12.90 6.53
C TYR A 154 -4.80 12.09 5.91
N PHE A 155 -5.96 11.98 6.57
CA PHE A 155 -7.08 11.18 6.08
C PHE A 155 -8.38 11.97 5.96
N LYS A 156 -9.23 11.51 5.03
CA LYS A 156 -10.64 11.88 4.92
C LYS A 156 -11.49 10.65 4.61
N PRO A 157 -12.80 10.67 4.92
CA PRO A 157 -13.70 9.61 4.50
C PRO A 157 -13.73 9.40 2.99
N ASN A 158 -13.86 8.16 2.55
CA ASN A 158 -14.15 7.82 1.16
C ASN A 158 -15.66 8.04 0.88
N PRO A 159 -16.05 8.90 -0.08
CA PRO A 159 -17.47 9.19 -0.32
C PRO A 159 -18.25 8.03 -0.93
N LYS A 160 -17.57 7.01 -1.47
CA LYS A 160 -18.21 5.87 -2.16
C LYS A 160 -18.17 4.57 -1.37
N ARG A 161 -17.38 4.50 -0.30
CA ARG A 161 -17.12 3.25 0.43
C ARG A 161 -17.16 3.52 1.92
N GLN A 162 -18.14 2.93 2.60
CA GLN A 162 -18.30 3.03 4.05
C GLN A 162 -17.06 2.50 4.77
N PHE A 163 -16.63 3.20 5.81
CA PHE A 163 -15.46 2.90 6.65
C PHE A 163 -14.14 2.75 5.87
N GLU A 164 -14.05 3.36 4.69
CA GLU A 164 -12.80 3.47 3.94
C GLU A 164 -12.25 4.90 4.00
N LEU A 165 -10.93 5.01 3.99
CA LEU A 165 -10.21 6.28 4.08
C LEU A 165 -9.54 6.59 2.75
N ILE A 166 -9.47 7.88 2.44
CA ILE A 166 -8.64 8.43 1.38
C ILE A 166 -7.54 9.24 2.05
N MET A 167 -6.30 8.97 1.66
CA MET A 167 -5.16 9.78 2.07
C MET A 167 -5.22 11.15 1.37
N LYS A 168 -5.12 12.22 2.14
CA LYS A 168 -4.98 13.58 1.63
C LYS A 168 -3.57 13.70 1.07
N VAL A 169 -3.46 13.94 -0.23
CA VAL A 169 -2.17 14.18 -0.86
C VAL A 169 -1.76 15.61 -0.49
N ASN A 170 -0.88 15.74 0.51
CA ASN A 170 -0.25 17.02 0.79
C ASN A 170 0.80 17.25 -0.30
N LYS A 171 0.60 18.32 -1.09
CA LYS A 171 1.57 18.79 -2.08
C LYS A 171 2.79 19.37 -1.38
#